data_AF-R7BPI2-F1
#
_entry.id   AF-R7BPI2-F1
#
_cell.length_a   1.000
_cell.length_b   1.000
_cell.length_c   1.000
_cell.angle_alpha   90.00
_cell.angle_beta   90.00
_cell.angle_gamma   90.00
#
_symmetry.space_group_name_H-M   'P 1'
#
loop_
_entity.id
_entity.type
_entity.pdbx_description
1 polymer ?
#
loop_
_entity_poly.entity_id
_entity_poly.type
_entity_poly.pdbx_seq_one_letter_code
_entity_poly.pdbx_strand_id
1 'polypeptide(L)'
;MYSDEAMKHLSSIGTVVYLQVSLKELENRLGGLYERGVVMKDGIGMSLNALYEERIPLYEKYAEVTIDIDGLSVRDAARQLVDKLSMR
;
A
#
# COMPACT_ATOMS: atom_id res chain seq x y z
N MET A 1 2.40 15.61 0.92
CA MET A 1 1.07 16.21 0.68
C MET A 1 0.18 15.11 0.10
N TYR A 2 -0.94 14.79 0.75
CA TYR A 2 -1.93 13.80 0.28
C TYR A 2 -3.14 14.56 -0.30
N SER A 3 -3.67 14.15 -1.45
CA SER A 3 -4.77 14.87 -2.13
C SER A 3 -5.98 13.96 -2.38
N ASP A 4 -7.11 14.37 -1.82
CA ASP A 4 -8.41 13.72 -2.03
C ASP A 4 -8.86 13.85 -3.49
N GLU A 5 -8.58 14.98 -4.15
CA GLU A 5 -8.92 15.24 -5.55
C GLU A 5 -8.17 14.29 -6.48
N ALA A 6 -6.87 14.11 -6.26
CA ALA A 6 -6.06 13.19 -7.05
C ALA A 6 -6.56 11.75 -6.92
N MET A 7 -6.91 11.33 -5.71
CA MET A 7 -7.43 9.98 -5.48
C MET A 7 -8.83 9.77 -6.08
N LYS A 8 -9.72 10.77 -6.01
CA LYS A 8 -11.02 10.73 -6.71
C LYS A 8 -10.86 10.60 -8.21
N HIS A 9 -9.92 11.34 -8.81
CA HIS A 9 -9.64 11.22 -10.23
C HIS A 9 -9.06 9.84 -10.56
N LEU A 10 -8.14 9.31 -9.75
CA LEU A 10 -7.58 7.97 -9.94
C LEU A 10 -8.68 6.89 -9.94
N SER A 11 -9.58 6.91 -8.95
CA SER A 11 -10.73 6.00 -8.89
C SER A 11 -11.72 6.19 -10.06
N SER A 12 -11.77 7.36 -10.68
CA SER A 12 -12.63 7.59 -11.85
C SER A 12 -12.10 6.96 -13.14
N ILE A 13 -10.80 6.69 -13.22
CA ILE A 13 -10.13 6.20 -14.44
C ILE A 13 -9.58 4.78 -14.32
N GLY A 14 -9.68 4.15 -13.15
CA GLY A 14 -9.24 2.78 -12.93
C GLY A 14 -9.57 2.28 -11.53
N THR A 15 -9.39 0.97 -11.33
CA THR A 15 -9.65 0.34 -10.03
C THR A 15 -8.50 0.60 -9.05
N VAL A 16 -8.80 1.20 -7.90
CA VAL A 16 -7.80 1.40 -6.84
C VAL A 16 -7.68 0.12 -6.00
N VAL A 17 -6.52 -0.53 -6.09
CA VAL A 17 -6.22 -1.78 -5.38
C VAL A 17 -5.22 -1.51 -4.26
N TYR A 18 -5.58 -1.87 -3.03
CA TYR A 18 -4.66 -1.90 -1.90
C TYR A 18 -4.11 -3.31 -1.69
N LEU A 19 -2.80 -3.47 -1.91
CA LEU A 19 -2.04 -4.67 -1.56
C LEU A 19 -1.63 -4.58 -0.10
N GLN A 20 -2.45 -5.13 0.79
CA GLN A 20 -2.24 -5.13 2.22
C GLN A 20 -1.14 -6.13 2.59
N VAL A 21 -0.18 -5.67 3.40
CA VAL A 21 0.94 -6.46 3.90
C VAL A 21 1.18 -6.06 5.35
N SER A 22 1.46 -7.00 6.24
CA SER A 22 1.75 -6.68 7.63
C SER A 22 3.07 -5.93 7.77
N LEU A 23 3.20 -5.13 8.84
CA LEU A 23 4.45 -4.44 9.16
C LEU A 23 5.63 -5.41 9.23
N LYS A 24 5.44 -6.58 9.85
CA LYS A 24 6.46 -7.62 9.97
C LYS A 24 6.93 -8.12 8.60
N GLU A 25 6.01 -8.42 7.71
CA GLU A 25 6.35 -8.88 6.36
C GLU A 25 6.99 -7.76 5.52
N LEU A 26 6.52 -6.53 5.71
CA LEU A 26 7.07 -5.34 5.07
C LEU A 26 8.53 -5.07 5.51
N GLU A 27 8.84 -5.24 6.79
CA GLU A 27 10.20 -5.17 7.35
C GLU A 27 11.13 -6.21 6.70
N ASN A 28 10.67 -7.46 6.59
CA ASN A 28 11.43 -8.53 5.94
C ASN A 28 11.73 -8.23 4.46
N ARG A 29 10.76 -7.65 3.74
CA ARG A 29 10.87 -7.35 2.31
C ARG A 29 11.73 -6.12 2.00
N LEU A 30 11.62 -5.07 2.82
CA LEU A 30 12.27 -3.79 2.52
C LEU A 30 13.74 -3.75 2.90
N GLY A 31 14.17 -4.50 3.92
CA GLY A 31 15.50 -4.35 4.49
C GLY A 31 15.69 -2.94 5.07
N GLY A 32 16.68 -2.17 4.59
CA GLY A 32 16.97 -0.80 5.05
C GLY A 32 16.13 0.27 4.36
N LEU A 33 15.37 1.06 5.12
CA LEU A 33 14.51 2.13 4.59
C LEU A 33 15.26 3.34 4.02
N TYR A 34 16.46 3.62 4.53
CA TYR A 34 17.20 4.85 4.21
C TYR A 34 17.64 4.94 2.75
N GLU A 35 17.86 3.80 2.09
CA GLU A 35 18.34 3.76 0.71
C GLU A 35 17.22 4.01 -0.32
N ARG A 36 15.95 3.97 0.10
CA ARG A 36 14.80 4.07 -0.80
C ARG A 36 14.17 5.46 -0.88
N GLY A 37 14.85 6.51 -0.38
CA GLY A 37 14.41 7.90 -0.53
C GLY A 37 13.10 8.21 0.22
N VAL A 38 12.89 7.59 1.38
CA VAL A 38 11.69 7.77 2.19
C VAL A 38 11.55 9.22 2.65
N VAL A 39 10.34 9.78 2.51
CA VAL A 39 10.01 11.17 2.84
C VAL A 39 10.39 11.47 4.30
N MET A 40 11.24 12.47 4.49
CA MET A 40 11.59 13.00 5.81
C MET A 40 10.48 13.94 6.29
N LYS A 41 10.09 13.81 7.56
CA LYS A 41 9.22 14.76 8.24
C LYS A 41 10.10 15.58 9.17
N ASP A 42 10.11 16.90 8.99
CA ASP A 42 10.92 17.83 9.79
C ASP A 42 12.44 17.55 9.79
N GLY A 43 12.97 17.01 8.69
CA GLY A 43 14.39 16.67 8.56
C GLY A 43 14.81 15.40 9.31
N ILE A 44 13.87 14.69 9.95
CA ILE A 44 14.08 13.39 10.58
C ILE A 44 13.34 12.34 9.74
N GLY A 45 14.03 11.24 9.41
CA GLY A 45 13.40 10.10 8.75
C GLY A 45 12.32 9.52 9.65
N MET A 46 11.09 9.35 9.13
CA MET A 46 10.06 8.62 9.88
C MET A 46 10.41 7.13 9.92
N SER A 47 10.14 6.47 11.05
CA SER A 47 10.28 5.02 11.16
C SER A 47 9.27 4.30 10.25
N LEU A 48 9.56 3.05 9.87
CA LEU A 48 8.63 2.24 9.09
C LEU A 48 7.26 2.18 9.75
N ASN A 49 7.25 1.90 11.06
CA ASN A 49 6.03 1.81 11.85
C ASN A 49 5.22 3.11 11.81
N ALA A 50 5.86 4.27 11.98
CA ALA A 50 5.16 5.55 11.95
C ALA A 50 4.53 5.83 10.57
N LEU A 51 5.24 5.50 9.48
CA LEU A 51 4.70 5.64 8.13
C LEU A 51 3.59 4.63 7.83
N TYR A 52 3.73 3.41 8.35
CA TYR A 52 2.75 2.35 8.23
C TYR A 52 1.42 2.78 8.86
N GLU A 53 1.46 3.21 10.12
CA GLU A 53 0.28 3.72 10.85
C GLU A 53 -0.31 4.98 10.21
N GLU A 54 0.51 5.92 9.72
CA GLU A 54 0.03 7.13 9.06
C GLU A 54 -0.72 6.82 7.75
N ARG A 55 -0.24 5.82 6.98
CA ARG A 55 -0.71 5.58 5.62
C ARG A 55 -1.82 4.54 5.51
N ILE A 56 -1.96 3.61 6.46
CA ILE A 56 -3.06 2.62 6.44
C ILE A 56 -4.42 3.29 6.27
N PRO A 57 -4.81 4.31 7.06
CA PRO A 57 -6.13 4.92 6.91
C PRO A 57 -6.34 5.55 5.53
N LEU A 58 -5.27 6.03 4.90
CA LEU A 58 -5.32 6.60 3.55
C LEU A 58 -5.53 5.49 2.50
N TYR A 59 -4.82 4.37 2.62
CA TYR A 59 -5.00 3.24 1.71
C TYR A 59 -6.40 2.65 1.83
N GLU A 60 -6.87 2.43 3.05
CA GLU A 60 -8.22 1.90 3.32
C GLU A 60 -9.32 2.86 2.84
N LYS A 61 -9.13 4.18 3.01
CA LYS A 61 -10.09 5.19 2.54
C LYS A 61 -10.33 5.13 1.03
N TYR A 62 -9.31 4.84 0.24
CA TYR A 62 -9.38 4.92 -1.22
C TYR A 62 -9.45 3.58 -1.93
N ALA A 63 -9.17 2.47 -1.24
CA ALA A 63 -9.22 1.15 -1.84
C ALA A 63 -10.65 0.77 -2.23
N GLU A 64 -10.83 0.40 -3.49
CA GLU A 64 -12.04 -0.31 -3.91
C GLU A 64 -11.91 -1.82 -3.68
N VAL A 65 -10.68 -2.32 -3.78
CA VAL A 65 -10.35 -3.72 -3.55
C VAL A 65 -9.10 -3.80 -2.69
N THR A 66 -9.20 -4.51 -1.57
CA THR A 66 -8.06 -4.83 -0.71
C THR A 66 -7.74 -6.31 -0.82
N ILE A 67 -6.48 -6.69 -1.00
CA ILE A 67 -6.03 -8.07 -0.87
C ILE A 67 -4.88 -8.17 0.12
N ASP A 68 -4.96 -9.15 1.02
CA ASP A 68 -3.86 -9.51 1.91
C ASP A 68 -2.84 -10.35 1.12
N ILE A 69 -1.60 -9.88 1.07
CA ILE A 69 -0.50 -10.51 0.33
C ILE A 69 0.60 -11.05 1.25
N ASP A 70 0.33 -11.18 2.55
CA ASP A 70 1.24 -11.83 3.48
C ASP A 70 1.50 -13.28 3.08
N GLY A 71 2.77 -13.67 3.03
CA GLY A 71 3.19 -15.02 2.65
C GLY A 71 2.93 -15.40 1.19
N LEU A 72 2.35 -14.52 0.37
CA LEU A 72 2.10 -14.80 -1.04
C LEU A 72 3.31 -14.48 -1.92
N SER A 73 3.55 -15.35 -2.90
CA SER A 73 4.41 -15.01 -4.02
C SER A 73 3.75 -13.92 -4.87
N VAL A 74 4.55 -13.17 -5.65
CA VAL A 74 4.02 -12.17 -6.60
C VAL A 74 2.97 -12.79 -7.54
N ARG A 75 3.17 -14.04 -7.96
CA ARG A 75 2.25 -14.77 -8.84
C ARG A 75 0.93 -15.07 -8.13
N ASP A 76 0.98 -15.52 -6.89
CA ASP A 76 -0.22 -15.88 -6.13
C ASP A 76 -1.03 -14.63 -5.77
N ALA A 77 -0.35 -13.55 -5.39
CA ALA A 77 -0.99 -12.25 -5.17
C ALA A 77 -1.67 -11.72 -6.46
N ALA A 78 -0.99 -11.81 -7.60
CA ALA A 78 -1.57 -11.41 -8.89
C ALA A 78 -2.78 -12.26 -9.27
N ARG A 79 -2.72 -13.58 -9.05
CA ARG A 79 -3.86 -14.47 -9.31
C ARG A 79 -5.04 -14.12 -8.40
N GLN A 80 -4.82 -13.98 -7.10
CA GLN A 80 -5.86 -13.60 -6.15
C GLN A 80 -6.52 -12.26 -6.52
N LEU A 81 -5.74 -11.29 -7.01
CA LEU A 81 -6.27 -10.03 -7.51
C LEU A 81 -7.18 -10.23 -8.71
N VAL A 82 -6.71 -10.97 -9.73
CA VAL A 82 -7.51 -11.24 -10.95
C VAL A 82 -8.79 -11.98 -10.61
N ASP A 83 -8.73 -12.98 -9.72
CA ASP A 83 -9.90 -13.73 -9.27
C ASP A 83 -10.90 -12.79 -8.59
N LYS A 84 -10.42 -11.92 -7.68
CA LYS A 84 -11.26 -10.97 -6.96
C LYS A 84 -11.90 -9.91 -7.87
N LEU A 85 -11.20 -9.48 -8.91
CA LEU A 85 -11.73 -8.55 -9.92
C LEU A 85 -12.72 -9.20 -10.88
N SER A 86 -12.57 -10.51 -11.14
CA SER A 86 -13.45 -11.26 -12.05
C SER A 86 -14.80 -11.64 -11.41
N MET A 87 -14.90 -11.60 -10.08
CA MET A 87 -16.12 -11.88 -9.32
C MET A 87 -16.97 -10.61 -9.03
N ARG A 88 -16.54 -9.45 -9.54
CA ARG A 88 -17.18 -8.15 -9.35
C ARG A 88 -18.09 -7.81 -10.53
#